data_AF-A0A090WR29-F1
#
_entry.id   AF-A0A090WR29-F1
#
_cell.length_a   1.000
_cell.length_b   1.000
_cell.length_c   1.000
_cell.angle_alpha   90.00
_cell.angle_beta   90.00
_cell.angle_gamma   90.00
#
_symmetry.space_group_name_H-M   'P 1'
#
loop_
_entity.id
_entity.type
_entity.pdbx_description
1 polymer ?
#
loop_
_entity_poly.entity_id
_entity_poly.type
_entity_poly.pdbx_seq_one_letter_code
_entity_poly.pdbx_strand_id
1 'polypeptide(L)'
;MSKVTDKALKERIKELTCLYEVSSSISNADPEHIEATLEAIAKSLQKAFLYPKKIGIRIVVNRLAIHTGTDPEDAVSIQSEIKIFNVVKGHIVCSLNADSFKVDDFLNEEQLLLDNVALKVGDLLERIEIQNSEAALKKRMEHADRLGILGEITAGIAHELNTPLANILALPNY
;
A
#
# COMPACT_ATOMS: atom_id res chain seq x y z
N MET A 1 -29.92 18.72 27.91
CA MET A 1 -29.17 19.17 26.71
C MET A 1 -27.65 18.93 26.80
N SER A 2 -26.97 18.96 27.97
CA SER A 2 -25.50 18.79 28.03
C SER A 2 -24.96 17.40 27.66
N LYS A 3 -25.62 16.30 28.05
CA LYS A 3 -25.11 14.92 27.83
C LYS A 3 -25.02 14.48 26.36
N VAL A 4 -25.88 15.01 25.49
CA VAL A 4 -25.89 14.66 24.05
C VAL A 4 -24.70 15.32 23.35
N THR A 5 -24.38 16.56 23.71
CA THR A 5 -23.24 17.31 23.20
C THR A 5 -21.91 16.67 23.61
N ASP A 6 -21.80 16.19 24.85
CA ASP A 6 -20.59 15.51 25.33
C ASP A 6 -20.33 14.18 24.60
N LYS A 7 -21.38 13.41 24.29
CA LYS A 7 -21.25 12.17 23.53
C LYS A 7 -20.78 12.46 22.10
N ALA A 8 -21.44 13.38 21.40
CA ALA A 8 -21.06 13.75 20.03
C ALA A 8 -19.62 14.28 19.96
N LEU A 9 -19.21 15.11 20.93
CA LEU A 9 -17.85 15.62 21.02
C LEU A 9 -16.83 14.48 21.22
N LYS A 10 -17.14 13.51 22.08
CA LYS A 10 -16.26 12.36 22.31
C LYS A 10 -16.10 11.50 21.06
N GLU A 11 -17.18 11.24 20.33
CA GLU A 11 -17.12 10.52 19.05
C GLU A 11 -16.26 11.27 18.03
N ARG A 12 -16.41 12.61 17.96
CA ARG A 12 -15.60 13.43 17.07
C ARG A 12 -14.10 13.42 17.43
N ILE A 13 -13.76 13.41 18.72
CA ILE A 13 -12.37 13.28 19.17
C ILE A 13 -11.78 11.93 18.75
N LYS A 14 -12.56 10.84 18.86
CA LYS A 14 -12.11 9.51 18.42
C LYS A 14 -11.83 9.48 16.92
N GLU A 15 -12.72 10.04 16.11
CA GLU A 15 -12.55 10.14 14.65
C GLU A 15 -11.28 10.93 14.28
N LEU A 16 -11.10 12.14 14.85
CA LEU A 16 -9.93 12.98 14.57
C LEU A 16 -8.63 12.32 15.02
N THR A 17 -8.65 11.62 16.16
CA THR A 17 -7.51 10.86 16.66
C THR A 17 -7.16 9.74 15.69
N CYS A 18 -8.15 9.02 15.17
CA CYS A 18 -7.95 7.98 14.17
C CYS A 18 -7.32 8.53 12.89
N LEU A 19 -7.88 9.62 12.34
CA LEU A 19 -7.35 10.25 11.13
C LEU A 19 -5.89 10.73 11.31
N TYR A 20 -5.55 11.23 12.50
CA TYR A 20 -4.18 11.60 12.85
C TYR A 20 -3.26 10.38 12.92
N GLU A 21 -3.64 9.35 13.68
CA GLU A 21 -2.87 8.11 13.82
C GLU A 21 -2.62 7.46 12.45
N VAL A 22 -3.65 7.35 11.60
CA VAL A 22 -3.55 6.82 10.23
C VAL A 22 -2.58 7.65 9.40
N SER A 23 -2.69 8.98 9.44
CA SER A 23 -1.79 9.86 8.67
C SER A 23 -0.34 9.73 9.16
N SER A 24 -0.12 9.55 10.47
CA SER A 24 1.19 9.29 11.06
C SER A 24 1.76 7.93 10.61
N SER A 25 0.94 6.88 10.63
CA SER A 25 1.33 5.55 10.16
C SER A 25 1.71 5.55 8.67
N ILE A 26 0.98 6.29 7.84
CA ILE A 26 1.25 6.44 6.40
C ILE A 26 2.54 7.25 6.14
N SER A 27 2.78 8.29 6.95
CA SER A 27 3.96 9.15 6.80
C SER A 27 5.26 8.42 7.17
N ASN A 28 5.18 7.55 8.18
CA ASN A 28 6.30 6.72 8.63
C ASN A 28 6.30 5.32 7.99
N ALA A 29 5.50 5.10 6.95
CA ALA A 29 5.36 3.80 6.31
C ALA A 29 6.66 3.39 5.63
N ASP A 30 7.14 2.21 5.99
CA ASP A 30 8.24 1.53 5.31
C ASP A 30 7.66 0.60 4.23
N PRO A 31 8.00 0.79 2.94
CA PRO A 31 7.56 -0.08 1.87
C PRO A 31 7.85 -1.57 2.11
N GLU A 32 8.94 -1.90 2.82
CA GLU A 32 9.32 -3.28 3.14
C GLU A 32 8.44 -3.90 4.23
N HIS A 33 7.80 -3.07 5.06
CA HIS A 33 7.00 -3.48 6.21
C HIS A 33 5.56 -2.96 6.15
N ILE A 34 4.98 -2.91 4.95
CA ILE A 34 3.63 -2.37 4.73
C ILE A 34 2.54 -3.07 5.56
N GLU A 35 2.70 -4.37 5.83
CA GLU A 35 1.77 -5.12 6.68
C GLU A 35 1.63 -4.51 8.08
N ALA A 36 2.74 -4.09 8.70
CA ALA A 36 2.74 -3.46 10.01
C ALA A 36 2.04 -2.10 9.99
N THR A 37 2.21 -1.33 8.91
CA THR A 37 1.48 -0.07 8.71
C THR A 37 -0.02 -0.32 8.58
N LEU A 38 -0.44 -1.32 7.79
CA LEU A 38 -1.86 -1.66 7.63
C LEU A 38 -2.46 -2.20 8.94
N GLU A 39 -1.71 -2.95 9.73
CA GLU A 39 -2.13 -3.40 11.07
C GLU A 39 -2.32 -2.22 12.04
N ALA A 40 -1.40 -1.24 12.02
CA ALA A 40 -1.55 -0.02 12.81
C ALA A 40 -2.81 0.77 12.41
N ILE A 41 -3.08 0.88 11.11
CA ILE A 41 -4.29 1.52 10.58
C ILE A 41 -5.56 0.78 11.04
N ALA A 42 -5.58 -0.56 10.93
CA ALA A 42 -6.71 -1.37 11.38
C ALA A 42 -6.97 -1.22 12.90
N LYS A 43 -5.92 -1.17 13.73
CA LYS A 43 -6.02 -0.92 15.17
C LYS A 43 -6.54 0.49 15.48
N SER A 44 -6.14 1.49 14.69
CA SER A 44 -6.62 2.87 14.84
C SER A 44 -8.12 2.96 14.53
N LEU A 45 -8.54 2.38 13.40
CA LEU A 45 -9.95 2.26 13.01
C LEU A 45 -10.76 1.61 14.13
N GLN A 46 -10.32 0.45 14.64
CA GLN A 46 -11.04 -0.26 15.69
C GLN A 46 -11.36 0.62 16.91
N LYS A 47 -10.40 1.45 17.36
CA LYS A 47 -10.58 2.36 18.51
C LYS A 47 -11.56 3.50 18.23
N ALA A 48 -11.72 3.88 16.96
CA ALA A 48 -12.51 5.04 16.56
C ALA A 48 -14.02 4.79 16.67
N PHE A 49 -14.44 3.54 16.41
CA PHE A 49 -15.85 3.15 16.35
C PHE A 49 -16.56 3.22 17.71
N LEU A 50 -17.88 3.17 17.69
CA LEU A 50 -18.75 3.23 18.87
C LEU A 50 -18.54 2.04 19.80
N TYR A 51 -18.26 0.85 19.25
CA TYR A 51 -18.05 -0.40 19.99
C TYR A 51 -16.67 -1.04 19.74
N PRO A 52 -15.54 -0.42 20.15
CA PRO A 52 -14.19 -0.88 19.81
C PRO A 52 -13.85 -2.33 20.22
N LYS A 53 -14.45 -2.81 21.31
CA LYS A 53 -14.20 -4.16 21.84
C LYS A 53 -14.97 -5.26 21.13
N LYS A 54 -15.97 -4.90 20.33
CA LYS A 54 -16.91 -5.83 19.69
C LYS A 54 -16.79 -5.84 18.17
N ILE A 55 -16.01 -4.90 17.62
CA ILE A 55 -15.85 -4.72 16.19
C ILE A 55 -14.61 -5.45 15.67
N GLY A 56 -14.80 -6.11 14.52
CA GLY A 56 -13.74 -6.66 13.69
C GLY A 56 -13.43 -5.72 12.54
N ILE A 57 -12.16 -5.42 12.31
CA ILE A 57 -11.69 -4.66 11.15
C ILE A 57 -10.88 -5.61 10.27
N ARG A 58 -11.21 -5.67 8.98
CA ARG A 58 -10.48 -6.45 7.99
C ARG A 58 -10.07 -5.57 6.82
N ILE A 59 -8.78 -5.50 6.54
CA ILE A 59 -8.21 -4.82 5.37
C ILE A 59 -7.72 -5.90 4.42
N VAL A 60 -8.29 -5.96 3.22
CA VAL A 60 -7.87 -6.89 2.16
C VAL A 60 -7.40 -6.09 0.97
N VAL A 61 -6.16 -6.32 0.54
CA VAL A 61 -5.62 -5.68 -0.67
C VAL A 61 -4.59 -6.58 -1.33
N ASN A 62 -4.75 -6.82 -2.64
CA ASN A 62 -3.92 -7.75 -3.40
C ASN A 62 -3.84 -9.15 -2.75
N ARG A 63 -2.69 -9.51 -2.16
CA ARG A 63 -2.44 -10.79 -1.46
C ARG A 63 -2.36 -10.62 0.06
N LEU A 64 -2.53 -9.40 0.57
CA LEU A 64 -2.47 -9.08 1.98
C LEU A 64 -3.88 -9.07 2.56
N ALA A 65 -4.01 -9.71 3.71
CA ALA A 65 -5.23 -9.69 4.51
C ALA A 65 -4.83 -9.44 5.97
N ILE A 66 -5.23 -8.29 6.49
CA ILE A 66 -5.01 -7.90 7.88
C ILE A 66 -6.35 -7.94 8.60
N HIS A 67 -6.35 -8.49 9.80
CA HIS A 67 -7.54 -8.57 10.64
C HIS A 67 -7.22 -8.13 12.07
N THR A 68 -8.14 -7.39 12.67
CA THR A 68 -8.09 -7.02 14.09
C THR A 68 -9.47 -7.15 14.71
N GLY A 69 -9.51 -7.56 15.98
CA GLY A 69 -10.76 -7.63 16.74
C GLY A 69 -11.48 -8.97 16.60
N THR A 70 -12.81 -8.89 16.62
CA THR A 70 -13.70 -10.06 16.55
C THR A 70 -13.87 -10.53 15.11
N ASP A 71 -14.15 -11.82 14.93
CA ASP A 71 -14.48 -12.41 13.63
C ASP A 71 -15.74 -13.29 13.80
N PRO A 72 -16.93 -12.68 13.83
CA PRO A 72 -18.17 -13.43 14.01
C PRO A 72 -18.56 -14.16 12.72
N GLU A 73 -19.06 -15.40 12.84
CA GLU A 73 -19.57 -16.19 11.69
C GLU A 73 -20.76 -15.50 11.00
N ASP A 74 -21.70 -14.97 11.80
CA ASP A 74 -22.79 -14.12 11.33
C ASP A 74 -22.53 -12.66 11.71
N ALA A 75 -22.32 -11.83 10.69
CA ALA A 75 -21.88 -10.45 10.84
C ALA A 75 -22.79 -9.46 10.11
N VAL A 76 -23.07 -8.34 10.77
CA VAL A 76 -23.48 -7.11 10.09
C VAL A 76 -22.25 -6.26 9.82
N SER A 77 -22.15 -5.66 8.63
CA SER A 77 -20.94 -4.97 8.22
C SER A 77 -21.17 -3.73 7.38
N ILE A 78 -20.23 -2.79 7.51
CA ILE A 78 -20.01 -1.71 6.55
C ILE A 78 -18.68 -1.92 5.83
N GLN A 79 -18.55 -1.40 4.60
CA GLN A 79 -17.36 -1.59 3.79
C GLN A 79 -17.01 -0.35 2.96
N SER A 80 -15.74 -0.21 2.62
CA SER A 80 -15.25 0.75 1.63
C SER A 80 -14.22 0.10 0.71
N GLU A 81 -14.28 0.45 -0.57
CA GLU A 81 -13.33 0.01 -1.58
C GLU A 81 -11.98 0.70 -1.43
N ILE A 82 -10.89 -0.05 -1.58
CA ILE A 82 -9.53 0.50 -1.75
C ILE A 82 -9.23 0.53 -3.24
N LYS A 83 -8.97 1.73 -3.76
CA LYS A 83 -8.63 1.96 -5.16
C LYS A 83 -7.16 2.28 -5.28
N ILE A 84 -6.48 1.65 -6.24
CA ILE A 84 -5.10 1.90 -6.61
C ILE A 84 -5.10 2.19 -8.12
N PHE A 85 -4.62 3.36 -8.51
CA PHE A 85 -4.75 3.95 -9.84
C PHE A 85 -6.20 3.95 -10.34
N ASN A 86 -7.12 4.33 -9.45
CA ASN A 86 -8.57 4.34 -9.69
C ASN A 86 -9.18 2.95 -10.02
N VAL A 87 -8.44 1.86 -9.82
CA VAL A 87 -8.92 0.49 -9.98
C VAL A 87 -9.14 -0.12 -8.60
N VAL A 88 -10.30 -0.76 -8.39
CA VAL A 88 -10.58 -1.46 -7.13
C VAL A 88 -9.61 -2.65 -7.00
N LYS A 89 -8.76 -2.62 -5.96
CA LYS A 89 -7.75 -3.66 -5.68
C LYS A 89 -7.89 -4.28 -4.30
N GLY A 90 -8.83 -3.77 -3.51
CA GLY A 90 -9.05 -4.19 -2.15
C GLY A 90 -10.28 -3.56 -1.54
N HIS A 91 -10.49 -3.83 -0.26
CA HIS A 91 -11.55 -3.25 0.54
C HIS A 91 -11.19 -3.26 2.03
N ILE A 92 -11.81 -2.37 2.78
CA ILE A 92 -11.84 -2.41 4.25
C ILE A 92 -13.26 -2.78 4.66
N VAL A 93 -13.39 -3.76 5.54
CA VAL A 93 -14.66 -4.24 6.09
C VAL A 93 -14.63 -4.09 7.60
N CYS A 94 -15.68 -3.51 8.15
CA CYS A 94 -15.92 -3.45 9.59
C CYS A 94 -17.13 -4.31 9.93
N SER A 95 -17.01 -5.17 10.94
CA SER A 95 -18.01 -6.19 11.24
C SER A 95 -18.38 -6.20 12.73
N LEU A 96 -19.67 -6.38 13.01
CA LEU A 96 -20.24 -6.61 14.33
C LEU A 96 -21.06 -7.90 14.31
N ASN A 97 -21.15 -8.61 15.43
CA ASN A 97 -21.95 -9.84 15.53
C ASN A 97 -23.45 -9.54 15.32
N ALA A 98 -24.09 -10.27 14.40
CA ALA A 98 -25.47 -10.03 13.99
C ALA A 98 -26.52 -10.42 15.06
N ASP A 99 -26.17 -11.27 16.03
CA ASP A 99 -27.08 -11.63 17.14
C ASP A 99 -27.35 -10.45 18.06
N SER A 100 -26.38 -9.52 18.15
CA SER A 100 -26.41 -8.39 19.08
C SER A 100 -26.59 -7.03 18.41
N PHE A 101 -26.37 -6.93 17.10
CA PHE A 101 -26.30 -5.65 16.37
C PHE A 101 -26.99 -5.72 15.02
N LYS A 102 -27.42 -4.55 14.53
CA LYS A 102 -27.97 -4.31 13.21
C LYS A 102 -27.09 -3.34 12.43
N VAL A 103 -27.30 -3.27 11.11
CA VAL A 103 -26.59 -2.30 10.26
C VAL A 103 -26.83 -0.86 10.72
N ASP A 104 -28.03 -0.54 11.22
CA ASP A 104 -28.38 0.79 11.75
C ASP A 104 -27.63 1.18 13.04
N ASP A 105 -26.92 0.24 13.68
CA ASP A 105 -26.05 0.55 14.84
C ASP A 105 -24.72 1.20 14.41
N PHE A 106 -24.38 1.14 13.11
CA PHE A 106 -23.28 1.91 12.54
C PHE A 106 -23.70 3.36 12.32
N LEU A 107 -22.85 4.29 12.71
CA LEU A 107 -23.07 5.71 12.49
C LEU A 107 -22.68 6.10 11.05
N ASN A 108 -23.35 7.12 10.49
CA ASN A 108 -22.98 7.66 9.17
C ASN A 108 -21.52 8.16 9.16
N GLU A 109 -21.08 8.73 10.29
CA GLU A 109 -19.71 9.19 10.49
C GLU A 109 -18.70 8.03 10.47
N GLU A 110 -19.09 6.82 10.87
CA GLU A 110 -18.23 5.63 10.81
C GLU A 110 -18.01 5.15 9.37
N GLN A 111 -19.06 5.18 8.54
CA GLN A 111 -18.90 4.92 7.11
C GLN A 111 -18.00 5.99 6.46
N LEU A 112 -18.23 7.27 6.78
CA LEU A 112 -17.41 8.35 6.23
C LEU A 112 -15.94 8.23 6.65
N LEU A 113 -15.67 7.85 7.90
CA LEU A 113 -14.32 7.58 8.38
C LEU A 113 -13.70 6.41 7.62
N LEU A 114 -14.45 5.33 7.40
CA LEU A 114 -14.00 4.16 6.66
C LEU A 114 -13.61 4.52 5.21
N ASP A 115 -14.44 5.31 4.54
CA ASP A 115 -14.21 5.78 3.17
C ASP A 115 -12.94 6.64 3.09
N ASN A 116 -12.75 7.56 4.04
CA ASN A 116 -11.56 8.41 4.11
C ASN A 116 -10.28 7.59 4.35
N VAL A 117 -10.34 6.58 5.22
CA VAL A 117 -9.19 5.72 5.49
C VAL A 117 -8.89 4.82 4.30
N ALA A 118 -9.90 4.28 3.62
CA ALA A 118 -9.72 3.48 2.41
C ALA A 118 -9.05 4.29 1.28
N LEU A 119 -9.44 5.55 1.10
CA LEU A 119 -8.80 6.46 0.16
C LEU A 119 -7.31 6.66 0.50
N LYS A 120 -7.01 7.01 1.76
CA LYS A 120 -5.63 7.20 2.24
C LYS A 120 -4.75 5.95 2.10
N VAL A 121 -5.33 4.77 2.32
CA VAL A 121 -4.64 3.49 2.10
C VAL A 121 -4.36 3.28 0.61
N GLY A 122 -5.32 3.60 -0.26
CA GLY A 122 -5.12 3.61 -1.72
C GLY A 122 -3.94 4.49 -2.14
N ASP A 123 -3.93 5.74 -1.69
CA ASP A 123 -2.86 6.71 -1.98
C ASP A 123 -1.48 6.23 -1.52
N LEU A 124 -1.40 5.60 -0.32
CA LEU A 124 -0.16 5.01 0.19
C LEU A 124 0.35 3.91 -0.74
N LEU A 125 -0.53 3.01 -1.18
CA LEU A 125 -0.16 1.89 -2.04
C LEU A 125 0.24 2.35 -3.44
N GLU A 126 -0.45 3.34 -4.00
CA GLU A 126 -0.04 4.00 -5.25
C GLU A 126 1.37 4.57 -5.14
N ARG A 127 1.67 5.30 -4.05
CA ARG A 127 3.00 5.86 -3.79
C ARG A 127 4.07 4.78 -3.78
N ILE A 128 3.81 3.65 -3.12
CA ILE A 128 4.75 2.52 -3.04
C ILE A 128 4.95 1.88 -4.42
N GLU A 129 3.88 1.69 -5.20
CA GLU A 129 3.99 1.13 -6.56
C GLU A 129 4.81 2.03 -7.49
N ILE A 130 4.64 3.35 -7.40
CA ILE A 130 5.43 4.34 -8.15
C ILE A 130 6.91 4.22 -7.76
N GLN A 131 7.23 4.25 -6.47
CA GLN A 131 8.61 4.16 -5.97
C GLN A 131 9.30 2.86 -6.42
N ASN A 132 8.59 1.73 -6.36
CA ASN A 132 9.11 0.44 -6.81
C ASN A 132 9.36 0.41 -8.33
N SER A 133 8.46 0.99 -9.12
CA SER A 133 8.60 1.11 -10.58
C SER A 133 9.81 1.97 -10.95
N GLU A 134 9.99 3.12 -10.31
CA GLU A 134 11.12 4.02 -10.51
C GLU A 134 12.46 3.34 -10.16
N ALA A 135 12.51 2.66 -9.01
CA ALA A 135 13.71 1.92 -8.59
C ALA A 135 14.06 0.78 -9.56
N ALA A 136 13.06 0.06 -10.08
CA ALA A 136 13.26 -0.98 -11.07
C ALA A 136 13.74 -0.42 -12.42
N LEU A 137 13.19 0.72 -12.86
CA LEU A 137 13.59 1.39 -14.09
C LEU A 137 15.05 1.87 -14.02
N LYS A 138 15.42 2.52 -12.90
CA LYS A 138 16.79 2.98 -12.66
C LYS A 138 17.82 1.85 -12.76
N LYS A 139 17.55 0.71 -12.12
CA LYS A 139 18.42 -0.48 -12.19
C LYS A 139 18.59 -1.00 -13.61
N ARG A 140 17.54 -0.97 -14.43
CA ARG A 140 17.63 -1.39 -15.85
C ARG A 140 18.50 -0.44 -16.67
N MET A 141 18.39 0.88 -16.43
CA MET A 141 19.21 1.87 -17.11
C MET A 141 20.71 1.71 -16.76
N GLU A 142 21.04 1.56 -15.48
CA GLU A 142 22.42 1.33 -15.02
C GLU A 142 23.05 0.08 -15.66
N HIS A 143 22.25 -0.99 -15.81
CA HIS A 143 22.74 -2.22 -16.46
C HIS A 143 22.93 -2.05 -17.97
N ALA A 144 22.00 -1.38 -18.65
CA ALA A 144 22.09 -1.12 -20.08
C ALA A 144 23.29 -0.22 -20.44
N ASP A 145 23.54 0.82 -19.65
CA ASP A 145 24.68 1.73 -19.84
C ASP A 145 26.01 0.99 -19.72
N ARG A 146 26.15 0.16 -18.68
CA ARG A 146 27.33 -0.71 -18.50
C ARG A 146 27.56 -1.65 -19.68
N LEU A 147 26.49 -2.26 -20.21
CA LEU A 147 26.58 -3.13 -21.39
C LEU A 147 26.98 -2.34 -22.65
N GLY A 148 26.47 -1.12 -22.81
CA GLY A 148 26.85 -0.22 -23.91
C GLY A 148 28.34 0.09 -23.91
N ILE A 149 28.88 0.54 -22.77
CA ILE A 149 30.31 0.81 -22.58
C ILE A 149 31.15 -0.44 -22.88
N LEU A 150 30.74 -1.60 -22.35
CA LEU A 150 31.46 -2.86 -22.59
C LEU A 150 31.43 -3.26 -24.07
N GLY A 151 30.31 -3.01 -24.77
CA GLY A 151 30.15 -3.26 -26.19
C GLY A 151 31.10 -2.40 -27.04
N GLU A 152 31.21 -1.11 -26.74
CA GLU A 152 32.15 -0.21 -27.42
C GLU A 152 33.60 -0.63 -27.20
N ILE A 153 33.99 -0.95 -25.95
CA ILE A 153 35.33 -1.44 -25.62
C ILE A 153 35.63 -2.75 -26.38
N THR A 154 34.67 -3.69 -26.37
CA THR A 154 34.86 -4.99 -27.05
C THR A 154 34.99 -4.83 -28.56
N ALA A 155 34.21 -3.94 -29.17
CA ALA A 155 34.31 -3.62 -30.59
C ALA A 155 35.64 -2.95 -30.94
N GLY A 156 36.12 -2.02 -30.10
CA GLY A 156 37.42 -1.38 -30.23
C GLY A 156 38.57 -2.40 -30.16
N ILE A 157 38.57 -3.27 -29.15
CA ILE A 157 39.56 -4.34 -28.99
C ILE A 157 39.53 -5.29 -30.21
N ALA A 158 38.34 -5.70 -30.66
CA ALA A 158 38.21 -6.57 -31.83
C ALA A 158 38.76 -5.90 -33.10
N HIS A 159 38.52 -4.61 -33.28
CA HIS A 159 39.03 -3.84 -34.40
C HIS A 159 40.56 -3.71 -34.38
N GLU A 160 41.14 -3.37 -33.23
CA GLU A 160 42.58 -3.24 -33.05
C GLU A 160 43.32 -4.57 -33.16
N LEU A 161 42.70 -5.70 -32.78
CA LEU A 161 43.28 -7.04 -32.95
C LEU A 161 43.19 -7.54 -34.40
N ASN A 162 42.06 -7.31 -35.08
CA ASN A 162 41.86 -7.82 -36.44
C ASN A 162 42.74 -7.11 -37.48
N THR A 163 43.06 -5.84 -37.26
CA THR A 163 43.86 -5.02 -38.19
C THR A 163 45.29 -5.57 -38.43
N PRO A 164 46.12 -5.86 -37.40
CA PRO A 164 47.45 -6.45 -37.61
C PRO A 164 47.36 -7.89 -38.11
N LEU A 165 46.36 -8.65 -37.68
CA LEU A 165 46.21 -10.06 -38.05
C LEU A 165 45.85 -10.21 -39.53
N ALA A 166 44.98 -9.35 -40.06
CA ALA A 166 44.67 -9.26 -41.49
C ALA A 166 45.91 -8.91 -42.32
N ASN A 167 46.75 -7.98 -41.86
CA ASN A 167 48.01 -7.63 -42.55
C ASN A 167 49.02 -8.77 -42.57
N ILE A 168 49.10 -9.58 -41.50
CA ILE A 168 49.98 -10.76 -41.45
C ILE A 168 49.45 -11.87 -42.36
N LEU A 169 48.14 -12.09 -42.42
CA LEU A 169 47.52 -13.12 -43.26
C LEU A 169 47.49 -12.75 -44.77
N ALA A 170 47.49 -11.46 -45.09
CA ALA A 170 47.50 -10.95 -46.46
C ALA A 170 48.88 -11.03 -47.14
N LEU A 171 49.93 -11.47 -46.44
CA LEU A 171 51.20 -11.82 -47.05
C LEU A 171 50.98 -13.05 -47.95
N PRO A 172 51.23 -12.95 -49.27
CA PRO A 172 51.12 -14.11 -50.14
C PRO A 172 52.13 -15.16 -49.67
N ASN A 173 51.64 -16.36 -49.35
CA ASN A 173 52.48 -17.53 -49.17
C ASN A 173 53.29 -17.71 -50.47
N TYR A 174 54.61 -17.59 -50.37
CA TYR A 174 55.55 -17.94 -51.43
C TYR A 174 55.41 -19.42 -51.82
#